data_AF-A0A357N0Y0-F1
#
_entry.id   AF-A0A357N0Y0-F1
#
_cell.length_a   1.000
_cell.length_b   1.000
_cell.length_c   1.000
_cell.angle_alpha   90.00
_cell.angle_beta   90.00
_cell.angle_gamma   90.00
#
_symmetry.space_group_name_H-M   'P 1'
#
loop_
_entity.id
_entity.type
_entity.pdbx_description
1 polymer ?
#
loop_
_entity_poly.entity_id
_entity_poly.type
_entity_poly.pdbx_seq_one_letter_code
_entity_poly.pdbx_strand_id
1 'polypeptide(L)'
;AWVRAHGAAPLPATVLRQLQLELLEASSDRQAQVRWQDHAIQQWRGHAYLLPAHLPALPADWQAAWDGRAPLPLPDGGQLRLLGGAAFERPVQVRARQGGERILLPGRSHSHALKDCLQREHLAPWRRAQLPLLFDGGQLLAAADVVVSAPLQAWLQDHDAQLQWRPGGW
;
A
#
# COMPACT_ATOMS: atom_id res chain seq x y z
N ALA A 1 -20.49 -11.15 -18.56
CA ALA A 1 -19.81 -10.40 -19.65
C ALA A 1 -18.54 -9.71 -19.17
N TRP A 2 -18.60 -8.88 -18.12
CA TRP A 2 -17.47 -8.07 -17.61
C TRP A 2 -16.19 -8.87 -17.27
N VAL A 3 -16.27 -9.94 -16.46
CA VAL A 3 -15.09 -10.75 -16.07
C VAL A 3 -14.38 -11.38 -17.26
N ARG A 4 -15.14 -11.97 -18.19
CA ARG A 4 -14.59 -12.56 -19.42
C ARG A 4 -13.91 -11.54 -20.32
N ALA A 5 -14.43 -10.30 -20.37
CA ALA A 5 -13.81 -9.22 -21.14
C ALA A 5 -12.43 -8.82 -20.58
N HIS A 6 -12.15 -9.15 -19.32
CA HIS A 6 -10.86 -8.91 -18.66
C HIS A 6 -10.00 -10.19 -18.57
N GLY A 7 -10.27 -11.19 -19.43
CA GLY A 7 -9.48 -12.42 -19.52
C GLY A 7 -9.68 -13.41 -18.36
N ALA A 8 -10.57 -13.09 -17.42
CA ALA A 8 -10.81 -13.93 -16.26
C ALA A 8 -11.80 -15.06 -16.55
N ALA A 9 -11.64 -16.17 -15.81
CA ALA A 9 -12.50 -17.33 -15.93
C ALA A 9 -13.98 -17.00 -15.66
N PRO A 10 -14.93 -17.67 -16.32
CA PRO A 10 -16.35 -17.45 -16.11
C PRO A 10 -16.72 -17.51 -14.62
N LEU A 11 -17.48 -16.52 -14.15
CA LEU A 11 -17.98 -16.49 -12.78
C LEU A 11 -18.92 -17.68 -12.53
N PRO A 12 -18.61 -18.56 -11.57
CA PRO A 12 -19.54 -19.59 -11.12
C PRO A 12 -20.82 -18.96 -10.55
N ALA A 13 -21.96 -19.62 -10.71
CA ALA A 13 -23.24 -19.14 -10.18
C ALA A 13 -23.22 -18.95 -8.65
N THR A 14 -22.43 -19.75 -7.94
CA THR A 14 -22.20 -19.64 -6.49
C THR A 14 -21.51 -18.33 -6.12
N VAL A 15 -20.47 -17.95 -6.86
CA VAL A 15 -19.71 -16.71 -6.68
C VAL A 15 -20.57 -15.49 -7.00
N LEU A 16 -21.38 -15.57 -8.06
CA LEU A 16 -22.34 -14.51 -8.40
C LEU A 16 -23.37 -14.31 -7.30
N ARG A 17 -23.92 -15.40 -6.74
CA ARG A 17 -24.87 -15.34 -5.62
C ARG A 17 -24.22 -14.76 -4.37
N GLN A 18 -23.00 -15.15 -4.05
CA GLN A 18 -22.25 -14.58 -2.93
C GLN A 18 -22.01 -13.08 -3.12
N LEU A 19 -21.59 -12.65 -4.30
CA LEU A 19 -21.44 -11.24 -4.63
C LEU A 19 -22.77 -10.49 -4.46
N GLN A 20 -23.89 -11.03 -4.93
CA GLN A 20 -25.20 -10.39 -4.78
C GLN A 20 -25.60 -10.23 -3.31
N LEU A 21 -25.38 -11.25 -2.48
CA LEU A 21 -25.65 -11.19 -1.04
C LEU A 21 -24.74 -10.18 -0.34
N GLU A 22 -23.44 -10.22 -0.61
CA GLU A 22 -22.48 -9.28 -0.03
C GLU A 22 -22.67 -7.83 -0.54
N LEU A 23 -23.12 -7.63 -1.78
CA LEU A 23 -23.46 -6.32 -2.36
C LEU A 23 -24.70 -5.69 -1.72
N LEU A 24 -25.70 -6.51 -1.34
CA LEU A 24 -26.94 -6.05 -0.74
C LEU A 24 -26.78 -5.73 0.77
N GLU A 25 -25.85 -6.39 1.46
CA GLU A 25 -25.63 -6.24 2.90
C GLU A 25 -24.41 -5.38 3.29
N ALA A 26 -23.55 -5.01 2.34
CA ALA A 26 -22.37 -4.21 2.62
C ALA A 26 -22.72 -2.76 3.02
N SER A 27 -22.93 -2.56 4.32
CA SER A 27 -22.63 -1.26 4.95
C SER A 27 -21.22 -0.80 4.54
N SER A 28 -21.03 0.51 4.39
CA SER A 28 -19.90 1.15 3.70
C SER A 28 -18.48 0.77 4.15
N ASP A 29 -18.33 0.00 5.23
CA ASP A 29 -17.05 -0.39 5.80
C ASP A 29 -16.74 -1.90 5.67
N ARG A 30 -17.72 -2.74 5.26
CA ARG A 30 -17.48 -4.17 5.05
C ARG A 30 -17.04 -4.41 3.60
N GLN A 31 -15.76 -4.70 3.43
CA GLN A 31 -15.18 -5.04 2.12
C GLN A 31 -15.64 -6.44 1.71
N ALA A 32 -16.69 -6.50 0.90
CA ALA A 32 -17.11 -7.71 0.21
C ALA A 32 -15.95 -8.21 -0.66
N GLN A 33 -15.56 -9.46 -0.46
CA GLN A 33 -14.52 -10.13 -1.23
C GLN A 33 -14.99 -11.54 -1.57
N VAL A 34 -15.01 -11.83 -2.86
CA VAL A 34 -15.21 -13.20 -3.34
C VAL A 34 -14.04 -13.61 -4.20
N ARG A 35 -13.51 -14.81 -3.95
CA ARG A 35 -12.41 -15.42 -4.71
C ARG A 35 -12.92 -16.60 -5.52
N TRP A 36 -12.43 -16.76 -6.73
CA TRP A 36 -12.61 -17.97 -7.53
C TRP A 36 -11.41 -18.18 -8.43
N GLN A 37 -10.87 -19.40 -8.43
CA GLN A 37 -9.65 -19.72 -9.17
C GLN A 37 -8.54 -18.69 -8.87
N ASP A 38 -7.93 -18.11 -9.90
CA ASP A 38 -6.85 -17.13 -9.77
C ASP A 38 -7.36 -15.68 -9.70
N HIS A 39 -8.65 -15.47 -9.45
CA HIS A 39 -9.27 -14.15 -9.40
C HIS A 39 -9.99 -13.86 -8.08
N ALA A 40 -10.09 -12.58 -7.78
CA ALA A 40 -10.92 -12.03 -6.74
C ALA A 40 -11.73 -10.86 -7.29
N ILE A 41 -12.96 -10.72 -6.80
CA ILE A 41 -13.70 -9.46 -6.88
C ILE A 41 -13.72 -8.86 -5.49
N GLN A 42 -13.27 -7.62 -5.38
CA GLN A 42 -13.34 -6.84 -4.16
C GLN A 42 -14.09 -5.55 -4.40
N GLN A 43 -14.94 -5.18 -3.44
CA GLN A 43 -15.61 -3.89 -3.46
C GLN A 43 -14.83 -2.84 -2.69
N TRP A 44 -14.72 -1.66 -3.28
CA TRP A 44 -14.14 -0.51 -2.62
C TRP A 44 -14.75 0.78 -3.18
N ARG A 45 -15.27 1.62 -2.27
CA ARG A 45 -15.89 2.93 -2.60
C ARG A 45 -16.97 2.87 -3.68
N GLY A 46 -17.84 1.86 -3.63
CA GLY A 46 -18.93 1.71 -4.60
C GLY A 46 -18.52 1.15 -5.95
N HIS A 47 -17.26 0.73 -6.11
CA HIS A 47 -16.76 0.08 -7.33
C HIS A 47 -16.32 -1.35 -7.03
N ALA A 48 -16.52 -2.24 -8.02
CA ALA A 48 -16.02 -3.60 -8.01
C ALA A 48 -14.70 -3.68 -8.80
N TYR A 49 -13.68 -4.25 -8.17
CA TYR A 49 -12.36 -4.46 -8.75
C TYR A 49 -12.14 -5.94 -9.01
N LEU A 50 -11.74 -6.28 -10.23
CA LEU A 50 -11.23 -7.61 -10.57
C LEU A 50 -9.74 -7.62 -10.30
N LEU A 51 -9.31 -8.51 -9.40
CA LEU A 51 -7.95 -8.62 -8.91
C LEU A 51 -7.46 -10.07 -9.06
N PRO A 52 -6.15 -10.32 -9.08
CA PRO A 52 -5.62 -11.65 -8.78
C PRO A 52 -6.11 -12.15 -7.41
N ALA A 53 -6.35 -13.46 -7.29
CA ALA A 53 -6.75 -14.07 -6.02
C ALA A 53 -5.70 -13.86 -4.91
N HIS A 54 -4.43 -13.86 -5.33
CA HIS A 54 -3.25 -13.60 -4.51
C HIS A 54 -2.58 -12.33 -5.01
N LEU A 55 -2.63 -11.28 -4.19
CA LEU A 55 -1.94 -10.03 -4.50
C LEU A 55 -0.52 -10.07 -3.94
N PRO A 56 0.45 -9.49 -4.66
CA PRO A 56 1.78 -9.29 -4.12
C PRO A 56 1.67 -8.43 -2.86
N ALA A 57 2.40 -8.81 -1.82
CA ALA A 57 2.51 -8.09 -0.56
C ALA A 57 3.87 -8.36 0.05
N LEU A 58 4.36 -7.43 0.86
CA LEU A 58 5.61 -7.62 1.58
C LEU A 58 5.41 -8.69 2.68
N PRO A 59 6.32 -9.67 2.84
CA PRO A 59 6.28 -10.59 3.98
C PRO A 59 6.32 -9.82 5.30
N ALA A 60 5.49 -10.20 6.27
CA ALA A 60 5.29 -9.43 7.50
C ALA A 60 6.57 -9.29 8.35
N ASP A 61 7.47 -10.26 8.25
CA ASP A 61 8.78 -10.36 8.89
C ASP A 61 9.92 -9.75 8.06
N TRP A 62 9.65 -9.37 6.81
CA TRP A 62 10.67 -8.78 5.95
C TRP A 62 11.04 -7.36 6.40
N GLN A 63 12.34 -7.12 6.43
CA GLN A 63 12.94 -5.81 6.66
C GLN A 63 14.28 -5.70 5.92
N ALA A 64 14.67 -4.49 5.56
CA ALA A 64 15.95 -4.16 4.96
C ALA A 64 16.48 -2.82 5.48
N ALA A 65 17.80 -2.68 5.60
CA ALA A 65 18.43 -1.38 5.78
C ALA A 65 18.63 -0.73 4.40
N TRP A 66 18.31 0.55 4.27
CA TRP A 66 18.38 1.27 3.01
C TRP A 66 18.95 2.67 3.19
N ASP A 67 19.99 3.00 2.43
CA ASP A 67 20.68 4.28 2.49
C ASP A 67 20.25 5.26 1.38
N GLY A 68 19.32 4.85 0.50
CA GLY A 68 18.85 5.69 -0.60
C GLY A 68 19.78 5.77 -1.81
N ARG A 69 21.01 5.22 -1.75
CA ARG A 69 21.99 5.35 -2.85
C ARG A 69 21.59 4.56 -4.09
N ALA A 70 21.10 3.35 -3.87
CA ALA A 70 20.61 2.48 -4.93
C ALA A 70 19.11 2.22 -4.72
N PRO A 71 18.34 2.02 -5.80
CA PRO A 71 16.97 1.53 -5.69
C PRO A 71 16.89 0.26 -4.83
N LEU A 72 15.95 0.22 -3.89
CA LEU A 72 15.68 -0.95 -3.06
C LEU A 72 14.65 -1.85 -3.77
N PRO A 73 15.03 -3.04 -4.26
CA PRO A 73 14.06 -4.02 -4.72
C PRO A 73 13.24 -4.54 -3.54
N LEU A 74 11.93 -4.68 -3.73
CA LEU A 74 11.02 -5.21 -2.74
C LEU A 74 10.65 -6.67 -3.06
N PRO A 75 10.42 -7.54 -2.06
CA PRO A 75 10.05 -8.95 -2.29
C PRO A 75 8.76 -9.15 -3.09
N ASP A 76 7.89 -8.15 -3.11
CA ASP A 76 6.62 -8.16 -3.82
C ASP A 76 6.79 -7.81 -5.32
N GLY A 77 8.02 -7.65 -5.81
CA GLY A 77 8.36 -7.22 -7.17
C GLY A 77 8.34 -5.70 -7.35
N GLY A 78 7.98 -4.96 -6.29
CA GLY A 78 8.03 -3.52 -6.25
C GLY A 78 9.44 -2.97 -6.11
N GLN A 79 9.54 -1.66 -6.06
CA GLN A 79 10.80 -0.97 -5.86
C GLN A 79 10.60 0.36 -5.17
N LEU A 80 11.50 0.71 -4.25
CA LEU A 80 11.59 2.02 -3.63
C LEU A 80 12.84 2.74 -4.13
N ARG A 81 12.72 4.02 -4.44
CA ARG A 81 13.80 4.86 -4.98
C ARG A 81 13.84 6.20 -4.26
N LEU A 82 15.05 6.67 -4.01
CA LEU A 82 15.29 8.07 -3.71
C LEU A 82 15.80 8.71 -5.02
N LEU A 83 15.09 9.73 -5.50
CA LEU A 83 15.45 10.50 -6.68
C LEU A 83 15.96 11.85 -6.22
N GLY A 84 17.08 12.32 -6.77
CA GLY A 84 17.75 13.49 -6.20
C GLY A 84 18.38 13.19 -4.84
N GLY A 85 19.17 14.12 -4.30
CA GLY A 85 20.00 13.89 -3.12
C GLY A 85 21.08 12.80 -3.32
N ALA A 86 22.01 12.69 -2.37
CA ALA A 86 23.09 11.70 -2.44
C ALA A 86 22.73 10.36 -1.77
N ALA A 87 22.25 10.42 -0.53
CA ALA A 87 21.91 9.29 0.33
C ALA A 87 21.30 9.82 1.64
N PHE A 88 20.64 8.97 2.42
CA PHE A 88 20.42 9.25 3.83
C PHE A 88 21.77 9.23 4.58
N GLU A 89 21.95 10.12 5.55
CA GLU A 89 23.16 10.16 6.38
C GLU A 89 23.38 8.84 7.15
N ARG A 90 22.27 8.19 7.53
CA ARG A 90 22.24 6.88 8.15
C ARG A 90 21.21 6.00 7.43
N PRO A 91 21.47 4.70 7.24
CA PRO A 91 20.48 3.81 6.66
C PRO A 91 19.18 3.80 7.46
N VAL A 92 18.06 3.98 6.78
CA VAL A 92 16.72 3.81 7.35
C VAL A 92 16.31 2.34 7.25
N GLN A 93 15.43 1.90 8.15
CA GLN A 93 14.82 0.58 8.07
C GLN A 93 13.58 0.63 7.18
N VAL A 94 13.54 -0.21 6.15
CA VAL A 94 12.34 -0.45 5.35
C VAL A 94 11.73 -1.78 5.78
N ARG A 95 10.42 -1.81 6.05
CA ARG A 95 9.72 -3.04 6.46
C ARG A 95 8.27 -3.07 5.98
N ALA A 96 7.65 -4.25 6.06
CA ALA A 96 6.23 -4.41 5.78
C ALA A 96 5.35 -3.67 6.79
N ARG A 97 4.17 -3.23 6.33
CA ARG A 97 3.13 -2.67 7.21
C ARG A 97 2.49 -3.76 8.06
N GLN A 98 2.39 -3.53 9.37
CA GLN A 98 1.80 -4.47 10.34
C GLN A 98 0.47 -3.95 10.93
N GLY A 99 0.20 -2.65 10.83
CA GLY A 99 -0.94 -1.99 11.46
C GLY A 99 -0.60 -1.39 12.83
N GLY A 100 -1.35 -0.36 13.22
CA GLY A 100 -1.13 0.37 14.47
C GLY A 100 -0.08 1.48 14.39
N GLU A 101 0.58 1.65 13.23
CA GLU A 101 1.62 2.65 13.06
C GLU A 101 1.06 4.07 13.14
N ARG A 102 1.92 5.01 13.58
CA ARG A 102 1.59 6.42 13.71
C ARG A 102 2.65 7.26 13.02
N ILE A 103 2.21 8.33 12.34
CA ILE A 103 3.08 9.23 11.57
C ILE A 103 2.82 10.68 11.96
N LEU A 104 3.88 11.48 12.10
CA LEU A 104 3.79 12.92 12.32
C LEU A 104 3.73 13.61 10.95
N LEU A 105 2.60 14.22 10.60
CA LEU A 105 2.42 14.85 9.30
C LEU A 105 2.96 16.29 9.27
N PRO A 106 3.39 16.80 8.10
CA PRO A 106 3.75 18.21 7.94
C PRO A 106 2.62 19.15 8.42
N GLY A 107 2.99 20.21 9.13
CA GLY A 107 2.03 21.18 9.68
C GLY A 107 1.14 20.67 10.83
N ARG A 108 1.45 19.51 11.42
CA ARG A 108 0.73 18.96 12.58
C ARG A 108 1.64 18.85 13.80
N SER A 109 1.10 19.09 14.99
CA SER A 109 1.81 18.99 16.26
C SER A 109 1.80 17.58 16.87
N HIS A 110 0.90 16.71 16.43
CA HIS A 110 0.71 15.37 16.98
C HIS A 110 0.76 14.30 15.89
N SER A 111 1.14 13.08 16.29
CA SER A 111 1.10 11.93 15.40
C SER A 111 -0.34 11.51 15.08
N HIS A 112 -0.57 10.98 13.88
CA HIS A 112 -1.84 10.45 13.42
C HIS A 112 -1.71 8.96 13.14
N ALA A 113 -2.78 8.18 13.34
CA ALA A 113 -2.78 6.79 12.93
C ALA A 113 -2.57 6.69 11.41
N LEU A 114 -1.62 5.86 10.98
CA LEU A 114 -1.29 5.70 9.57
C LEU A 114 -2.51 5.19 8.78
N LYS A 115 -3.32 4.33 9.39
CA LYS A 115 -4.58 3.84 8.80
C LYS A 115 -5.48 5.01 8.35
N ASP A 116 -5.66 6.01 9.20
CA ASP A 116 -6.54 7.16 8.92
C ASP A 116 -5.94 8.06 7.84
N CYS A 117 -4.61 8.19 7.82
CA CYS A 117 -3.91 8.90 6.76
C CYS A 117 -4.13 8.20 5.40
N LEU A 118 -3.92 6.89 5.33
CA LEU A 118 -4.11 6.10 4.10
C LEU A 118 -5.57 6.03 3.64
N GLN A 119 -6.53 6.15 4.57
CA GLN A 119 -7.95 6.30 4.23
C GLN A 119 -8.24 7.65 3.57
N ARG A 120 -7.65 8.74 4.10
CA ARG A 120 -7.76 10.09 3.52
C ARG A 120 -7.11 10.17 2.14
N GLU A 121 -5.96 9.53 1.96
CA GLU A 121 -5.30 9.39 0.64
C GLU A 121 -6.02 8.42 -0.30
N HIS A 122 -7.17 7.88 0.12
CA HIS A 122 -7.99 7.04 -0.73
C HIS A 122 -7.22 5.85 -1.29
N LEU A 123 -6.30 5.29 -0.49
CA LEU A 123 -5.57 4.10 -0.92
C LEU A 123 -6.41 2.86 -0.66
N ALA A 124 -6.58 1.99 -1.65
CA ALA A 124 -7.35 0.76 -1.49
C ALA A 124 -6.69 -0.18 -0.46
N PRO A 125 -7.46 -0.94 0.34
CA PRO A 125 -6.97 -1.82 1.40
C PRO A 125 -5.85 -2.76 0.96
N TRP A 126 -6.01 -3.38 -0.22
CA TRP A 126 -5.00 -4.27 -0.79
C TRP A 126 -3.73 -3.53 -1.23
N ARG A 127 -3.84 -2.29 -1.71
CA ARG A 127 -2.69 -1.43 -2.00
C ARG A 127 -1.96 -0.99 -0.72
N ARG A 128 -2.68 -0.81 0.39
CA ARG A 128 -2.06 -0.48 1.70
C ARG A 128 -1.16 -1.60 2.21
N ALA A 129 -1.49 -2.86 1.93
CA ALA A 129 -0.71 -4.02 2.36
C ALA A 129 0.65 -4.12 1.65
N GLN A 130 0.79 -3.47 0.48
CA GLN A 130 2.03 -3.45 -0.31
C GLN A 130 2.98 -2.32 0.09
N LEU A 131 2.53 -1.39 0.93
CA LEU A 131 3.33 -0.20 1.24
C LEU A 131 4.59 -0.58 2.01
N PRO A 132 5.80 -0.33 1.47
CA PRO A 132 7.00 -0.32 2.28
C PRO A 132 6.92 0.86 3.27
N LEU A 133 7.18 0.58 4.54
CA LEU A 133 7.27 1.61 5.57
C LEU A 133 8.73 1.92 5.87
N LEU A 134 9.08 3.20 5.87
CA LEU A 134 10.43 3.69 6.18
C LEU A 134 10.47 4.15 7.64
N PHE A 135 11.44 3.64 8.40
CA PHE A 135 11.64 3.95 9.80
C PHE A 135 13.06 4.43 10.06
N ASP A 136 13.19 5.45 10.90
CA ASP A 136 14.44 5.76 11.59
C ASP A 136 14.27 5.40 13.07
N GLY A 137 14.95 4.33 13.49
CA GLY A 137 14.68 3.68 14.77
C GLY A 137 13.19 3.31 14.94
N GLY A 138 12.53 3.91 15.93
CA GLY A 138 11.10 3.72 16.19
C GLY A 138 10.17 4.67 15.45
N GLN A 139 10.71 5.67 14.75
CA GLN A 139 9.92 6.73 14.13
C GLN A 139 9.56 6.37 12.68
N LEU A 140 8.27 6.38 12.36
CA LEU A 140 7.79 6.22 10.98
C LEU A 140 8.05 7.51 10.19
N LEU A 141 8.89 7.39 9.16
CA LEU A 141 9.26 8.49 8.27
C LEU A 141 8.37 8.58 7.04
N ALA A 142 7.97 7.44 6.47
CA ALA A 142 7.06 7.41 5.32
C ALA A 142 6.36 6.07 5.16
N ALA A 143 5.21 6.10 4.50
CA ALA A 143 4.56 4.93 3.92
C ALA A 143 4.63 5.06 2.40
N ALA A 144 5.64 4.40 1.80
CA ALA A 144 6.03 4.59 0.41
C ALA A 144 6.19 6.09 0.07
N ASP A 145 5.78 6.51 -1.12
CA ASP A 145 5.64 7.91 -1.54
C ASP A 145 4.23 8.49 -1.28
N VAL A 146 3.37 7.75 -0.58
CA VAL A 146 1.95 8.11 -0.37
C VAL A 146 1.77 9.04 0.84
N VAL A 147 2.43 8.73 1.95
CA VAL A 147 2.36 9.55 3.16
C VAL A 147 3.77 9.76 3.69
N VAL A 148 4.21 11.01 3.72
CA VAL A 148 5.55 11.41 4.18
C VAL A 148 5.42 12.19 5.49
N SER A 149 6.27 11.86 6.45
CA SER A 149 6.31 12.54 7.75
C SER A 149 6.89 13.95 7.64
N ALA A 150 6.60 14.81 8.60
CA ALA A 150 7.19 16.15 8.71
C ALA A 150 8.73 16.17 8.59
N PRO A 151 9.49 15.37 9.38
CA PRO A 151 10.95 15.41 9.30
C PRO A 151 11.48 14.93 7.94
N LEU A 152 10.93 13.86 7.37
CA LEU A 152 11.38 13.40 6.06
C LEU A 152 10.99 14.38 4.95
N GLN A 153 9.82 15.01 5.03
CA GLN A 153 9.38 16.00 4.04
C GLN A 153 10.31 17.21 4.01
N ALA A 154 10.74 17.71 5.18
CA ALA A 154 11.70 18.80 5.29
C ALA A 154 13.05 18.39 4.70
N TRP A 155 13.56 17.20 5.08
CA TRP A 155 14.82 16.68 4.55
C TRP A 155 14.81 16.53 3.02
N LEU A 156 13.73 15.99 2.45
CA LEU A 156 13.57 15.85 1.01
C LEU A 156 13.60 17.21 0.29
N GLN A 157 12.98 18.24 0.88
CA GLN A 157 12.98 19.60 0.32
C GLN A 157 14.38 20.24 0.36
N ASP A 158 15.08 20.12 1.49
CA ASP A 158 16.43 20.69 1.66
C ASP A 158 17.47 20.08 0.70
N HIS A 159 17.23 18.84 0.25
CA HIS A 159 18.14 18.08 -0.61
C HIS A 159 17.69 17.99 -2.08
N ASP A 160 16.62 18.70 -2.46
CA ASP A 160 15.96 18.57 -3.78
C ASP A 160 15.74 17.10 -4.17
N ALA A 161 15.21 16.33 -3.22
CA ALA A 161 15.05 14.89 -3.31
C ALA A 161 13.57 14.49 -3.25
N GLN A 162 13.26 13.33 -3.80
CA GLN A 162 11.92 12.76 -3.86
C GLN A 162 11.97 11.26 -3.57
N LEU A 163 11.03 10.81 -2.75
CA LEU A 163 10.80 9.38 -2.56
C LEU A 163 9.82 8.91 -3.64
N GLN A 164 10.15 7.81 -4.31
CA GLN A 164 9.31 7.21 -5.35
C GLN A 164 9.13 5.72 -5.07
N TRP A 165 7.88 5.27 -5.09
CA TRP A 165 7.54 3.86 -4.98
C TRP A 165 6.87 3.35 -6.25
N ARG A 166 7.39 2.24 -6.75
CA ARG A 166 6.74 1.45 -7.79
C ARG A 166 6.17 0.19 -7.12
N PRO A 167 4.85 -0.01 -7.12
CA PRO A 167 4.26 -1.25 -6.61
C PRO A 167 4.74 -2.46 -7.43
N GLY A 168 4.73 -3.65 -6.83
CA GLY A 168 4.80 -4.89 -7.59
C GLY A 168 3.66 -4.97 -8.60
N GLY A 169 3.95 -5.48 -9.80
CA GLY A 169 2.92 -5.65 -10.84
C GLY A 169 1.87 -6.71 -10.47
N TRP A 170 0.74 -6.66 -11.17
CA TRP A 170 -0.32 -7.68 -11.19
C TRP A 170 -0.78 -7.94 -12.61
#